data_AF-A0A9W7XP68-F1
#
_entry.id   AF-A0A9W7XP68-F1
#
_cell.length_a   1.000
_cell.length_b   1.000
_cell.length_c   1.000
_cell.angle_alpha   90.00
_cell.angle_beta   90.00
_cell.angle_gamma   90.00
#
_symmetry.space_group_name_H-M   'P 1'
#
loop_
_entity.id
_entity.type
_entity.pdbx_description
1 polymer ?
#
loop_
_entity_poly.entity_id
_entity_poly.type
_entity_poly.pdbx_seq_one_letter_code
_entity_poly.pdbx_strand_id
1 'polypeptide(L)'
;MSTLNSTHRTTPKRGYTSPKNLSAKTARSINRDASRQLAEEQRQAMLENFDMEVEDKIRSMRAQLVADKRDLILKADCEIAQLPKCVREMPLKTFLHEYQGDVSAAVRGSLQIDSDSSDKLLSLPETPLAIRVRRRLAQSK
;
A
#
# COMPACT_ATOMS: atom_id res chain seq x y z
N MET A 1 39.01 -16.45 73.01
CA MET A 1 40.27 -16.04 72.36
C MET A 1 39.88 -15.34 71.06
N SER A 2 39.90 -14.00 71.04
CA SER A 2 40.95 -13.18 70.41
C SER A 2 40.85 -13.27 68.87
N THR A 3 40.63 -12.22 68.07
CA THR A 3 41.01 -10.80 68.17
C THR A 3 40.06 -9.89 67.37
N LEU A 4 39.96 -8.63 67.84
CA LEU A 4 39.38 -7.48 67.15
C LEU A 4 40.37 -6.96 66.09
N ASN A 5 39.93 -6.77 64.85
CA ASN A 5 40.69 -6.03 63.84
C ASN A 5 40.03 -4.67 63.57
N SER A 6 40.58 -3.66 64.24
CA SER A 6 40.38 -2.24 63.99
C SER A 6 40.95 -1.85 62.64
N THR A 7 40.12 -1.33 61.74
CA THR A 7 40.54 -0.71 60.48
C THR A 7 40.30 0.79 60.56
N HIS A 8 41.39 1.56 60.64
CA HIS A 8 41.38 3.01 60.63
C HIS A 8 40.85 3.53 59.28
N ARG A 9 39.79 4.36 59.35
CA ARG A 9 39.28 5.15 58.22
C ARG A 9 40.14 6.39 58.05
N THR A 10 41.02 6.40 57.06
CA THR A 10 41.70 7.60 56.58
C THR A 10 40.83 8.25 55.50
N THR A 11 40.24 9.41 55.81
CA THR A 11 39.57 10.26 54.82
C THR A 11 40.61 10.96 53.94
N PRO A 12 40.54 10.88 52.60
CA PRO A 12 41.36 11.72 51.75
C PRO A 12 40.88 13.17 51.84
N LYS A 13 41.80 14.08 52.20
CA LYS A 13 41.60 15.54 52.11
C LYS A 13 41.22 15.91 50.68
N ARG A 14 39.99 16.41 50.47
CA ARG A 14 39.59 17.09 49.24
C ARG A 14 40.47 18.34 49.07
N GLY A 15 41.52 18.22 48.28
CA GLY A 15 42.14 19.38 47.66
C GLY A 15 41.15 19.96 46.65
N TYR A 16 40.58 21.12 46.95
CA TYR A 16 39.92 21.94 45.94
C TYR A 16 41.02 22.51 45.03
N THR A 17 41.38 21.77 43.98
CA THR A 17 42.09 22.37 42.86
C THR A 17 41.09 23.24 42.11
N SER A 18 41.24 24.55 42.27
CA SER A 18 40.50 25.55 41.50
C SER A 18 40.63 25.20 40.00
N PRO A 19 39.52 25.10 39.23
CA PRO A 19 39.61 24.81 37.82
C PRO A 19 40.42 25.91 37.14
N LYS A 20 41.53 25.49 36.51
CA LYS A 20 42.37 26.36 35.69
C LYS A 20 41.48 27.14 34.74
N ASN A 21 41.59 28.47 34.79
CA ASN A 21 40.93 29.40 33.88
C ASN A 21 41.28 29.03 32.43
N LEU A 22 40.46 28.18 31.81
CA LEU A 22 40.50 27.94 30.37
C LEU A 22 40.23 29.28 29.72
N SER A 23 41.16 29.76 28.89
CA SER A 23 41.01 31.06 28.24
C SER A 23 39.67 31.11 27.50
N ALA A 24 38.97 32.25 27.56
CA ALA A 24 37.67 32.43 26.93
C ALA A 24 37.66 32.06 25.43
N LYS A 25 38.83 32.06 24.77
CA LYS A 25 39.00 31.61 23.39
C LYS A 25 38.82 30.09 23.25
N THR A 26 39.38 29.29 24.16
CA THR A 26 39.28 27.82 24.14
C THR A 26 37.85 27.37 24.47
N ALA A 27 37.20 27.99 25.46
CA ALA A 27 35.81 27.69 25.82
C ALA A 27 34.81 28.06 24.70
N ARG A 28 35.09 29.11 23.92
CA ARG A 28 34.28 29.47 22.74
C ARG A 28 34.49 28.52 21.55
N SER A 29 35.71 28.00 21.36
CA SER A 29 35.99 26.99 20.32
C SER A 29 35.23 25.69 20.60
N ILE A 30 35.33 25.16 21.82
CA ILE A 30 34.69 23.90 22.22
C ILE A 30 33.17 23.97 22.05
N ASN A 31 32.54 25.10 22.38
CA ASN A 31 31.10 25.31 22.14
C ASN A 31 30.72 25.34 20.66
N ARG A 32 31.59 25.88 19.78
CA ARG A 32 31.35 25.89 18.33
C ARG A 32 31.47 24.49 17.74
N ASP A 33 32.46 23.72 18.19
CA ASP A 33 32.68 22.35 17.73
C ASP A 33 31.53 21.43 18.16
N ALA A 34 31.07 21.55 19.40
CA ALA A 34 29.88 20.82 19.90
C ALA A 34 28.60 21.23 19.16
N SER A 35 28.39 22.52 18.88
CA SER A 35 27.23 22.99 18.10
C SER A 35 27.25 22.48 16.66
N ARG A 36 28.46 22.36 16.06
CA ARG A 36 28.63 21.83 14.71
C ARG A 36 28.35 20.32 14.67
N GLN A 37 28.86 19.57 15.64
CA GLN A 37 28.58 18.13 15.77
C GLN A 37 27.07 17.87 15.92
N LEU A 38 26.40 18.62 16.81
CA LEU A 38 24.96 18.51 16.99
C LEU A 38 24.19 18.82 15.69
N ALA A 39 24.59 19.85 14.94
CA ALA A 39 23.96 20.19 13.66
C ALA A 39 24.17 19.07 12.62
N GLU A 40 25.33 18.42 12.63
CA GLU A 40 25.64 17.31 11.73
C GLU A 40 24.88 16.04 12.09
N GLU A 41 24.73 15.74 13.37
CA GLU A 41 23.88 14.65 13.89
C GLU A 41 22.40 14.89 13.53
N GLN A 42 21.89 16.12 13.70
CA GLN A 42 20.53 16.47 13.31
C GLN A 42 20.31 16.32 11.80
N ARG A 43 21.28 16.74 10.98
CA ARG A 43 21.23 16.55 9.52
C ARG A 43 21.19 15.07 9.16
N GLN A 44 22.01 14.25 9.82
CA GLN A 44 22.06 12.82 9.56
C GLN A 44 20.75 12.13 9.94
N ALA A 45 20.18 12.44 11.11
CA ALA A 45 18.89 11.93 11.53
C ALA A 45 17.76 12.35 10.57
N MET A 46 17.81 13.57 10.04
CA MET A 46 16.84 14.04 9.05
C MET A 46 16.93 13.26 7.74
N LEU A 47 18.14 12.95 7.27
CA LEU A 47 18.34 12.14 6.06
C LEU A 47 17.85 10.72 6.25
N GLU A 48 18.15 10.10 7.39
CA GLU A 48 17.68 8.74 7.70
C GLU A 48 16.15 8.67 7.76
N ASN A 49 15.51 9.66 8.38
CA ASN A 49 14.05 9.77 8.37
C ASN A 49 13.49 9.92 6.94
N PHE A 50 14.12 10.75 6.12
CA PHE A 50 13.70 10.94 4.73
C PHE A 50 13.85 9.66 3.91
N ASP A 51 14.94 8.92 4.09
CA ASP A 51 15.14 7.64 3.41
C ASP A 51 14.06 6.62 3.82
N MET A 52 13.73 6.55 5.11
CA MET A 52 12.62 5.71 5.59
C MET A 52 11.27 6.10 4.96
N GLU A 53 10.97 7.40 4.89
CA GLU A 53 9.73 7.90 4.26
C GLU A 53 9.66 7.56 2.76
N VAL A 54 10.78 7.71 2.04
CA VAL A 54 10.87 7.36 0.63
C VAL A 54 10.64 5.86 0.44
N GLU A 55 11.27 5.03 1.26
CA GLU A 55 11.04 3.58 1.21
C GLU A 55 9.59 3.20 1.49
N ASP A 56 8.97 3.80 2.51
CA ASP A 56 7.56 3.58 2.82
C ASP A 56 6.65 4.03 1.68
N LYS A 57 6.97 5.15 1.03
CA LYS A 57 6.24 5.61 -0.14
C LYS A 57 6.36 4.63 -1.29
N ILE A 58 7.56 4.11 -1.56
CA ILE A 58 7.79 3.08 -2.60
C ILE A 58 7.00 1.81 -2.26
N ARG A 59 7.03 1.35 -1.00
CA ARG A 59 6.25 0.19 -0.53
C ARG A 59 4.75 0.40 -0.77
N SER A 60 4.23 1.56 -0.37
CA SER A 60 2.83 1.93 -0.56
C SER A 60 2.43 1.96 -2.05
N MET A 61 3.23 2.60 -2.90
CA MET A 61 2.96 2.66 -4.34
C MET A 61 2.98 1.27 -4.99
N ARG A 62 3.91 0.40 -4.60
CA ARG A 62 3.95 -0.99 -5.07
C ARG A 62 2.71 -1.77 -4.63
N ALA A 63 2.30 -1.63 -3.36
CA ALA A 63 1.10 -2.27 -2.86
C ALA A 63 -0.14 -1.82 -3.62
N GLN A 64 -0.27 -0.51 -3.87
CA GLN A 64 -1.37 0.06 -4.66
C GLN A 64 -1.39 -0.48 -6.09
N LEU A 65 -0.25 -0.49 -6.77
CA LEU A 65 -0.15 -1.02 -8.14
C LEU A 65 -0.59 -2.49 -8.22
N VAL A 66 -0.23 -3.30 -7.23
CA VAL A 66 -0.63 -4.70 -7.18
C VAL A 66 -2.14 -4.83 -6.93
N ALA A 67 -2.73 -3.98 -6.08
CA ALA A 67 -4.17 -3.93 -5.87
C ALA A 67 -4.91 -3.53 -7.16
N ASP A 68 -4.50 -2.44 -7.78
CA ASP A 68 -5.09 -1.92 -9.02
C ASP A 68 -5.02 -2.95 -10.16
N LYS A 69 -3.89 -3.66 -10.28
CA LYS A 69 -3.74 -4.75 -11.24
C LYS A 69 -4.75 -5.87 -11.00
N ARG A 70 -4.93 -6.29 -9.74
CA ARG A 70 -5.90 -7.34 -9.39
C ARG A 70 -7.32 -6.90 -9.67
N ASP A 71 -7.65 -5.66 -9.33
CA ASP A 71 -8.97 -5.09 -9.58
C ASP A 71 -9.27 -5.01 -11.08
N LEU A 72 -8.28 -4.63 -11.89
CA LEU A 72 -8.43 -4.57 -13.34
C LEU A 72 -8.65 -5.97 -13.96
N ILE A 73 -7.88 -6.96 -13.51
CA ILE A 73 -8.06 -8.35 -13.95
C ILE A 73 -9.47 -8.84 -13.57
N LEU A 74 -9.88 -8.62 -12.32
CA LEU A 74 -11.20 -9.04 -11.84
C LEU A 74 -12.33 -8.37 -12.63
N LYS A 75 -12.21 -7.06 -12.93
CA LYS A 75 -13.19 -6.35 -13.77
C LYS A 75 -13.27 -6.95 -15.17
N ALA A 76 -12.13 -7.18 -15.81
CA ALA A 76 -12.08 -7.80 -17.13
C ALA A 76 -12.70 -9.21 -17.11
N ASP A 77 -12.39 -10.03 -16.10
CA ASP A 77 -12.96 -11.37 -15.95
C ASP A 77 -14.49 -11.30 -15.76
N CYS A 78 -14.99 -10.35 -14.97
CA CYS A 78 -16.42 -10.13 -14.79
C CYS A 78 -17.11 -9.67 -16.07
N GLU A 79 -16.48 -8.82 -16.88
CA GLU A 79 -17.01 -8.38 -18.18
C GLU A 79 -17.03 -9.54 -19.19
N ILE A 80 -15.94 -10.31 -19.28
CA ILE A 80 -15.85 -11.49 -20.14
C ILE A 80 -16.85 -12.57 -19.71
N ALA A 81 -17.10 -12.73 -18.42
CA ALA A 81 -18.08 -13.69 -17.89
C ALA A 81 -19.52 -13.34 -18.27
N GLN A 82 -19.82 -12.05 -18.49
CA GLN A 82 -21.15 -11.59 -18.94
C GLN A 82 -21.38 -11.80 -20.44
N LEU A 83 -20.31 -11.99 -21.23
CA LEU A 83 -20.44 -12.24 -22.65
C LEU A 83 -21.08 -13.63 -22.91
N PRO A 84 -22.02 -13.72 -23.86
CA PRO A 84 -22.53 -15.01 -24.33
C PRO A 84 -21.41 -15.92 -24.81
N LYS A 85 -21.51 -17.23 -24.51
CA LYS A 85 -20.46 -18.21 -24.82
C LYS A 85 -20.03 -18.18 -26.29
N CYS A 86 -20.98 -18.02 -27.21
CA CYS A 86 -20.71 -17.94 -28.65
C CYS A 86 -19.83 -16.74 -29.03
N VAL A 87 -19.95 -15.61 -28.34
CA VAL A 87 -19.10 -14.43 -28.57
C VAL A 87 -17.74 -14.61 -27.92
N ARG A 88 -17.69 -15.17 -26.71
CA ARG A 88 -16.44 -15.38 -25.98
C ARG A 88 -15.49 -16.36 -26.67
N GLU A 89 -16.03 -17.35 -27.36
CA GLU A 89 -15.25 -18.35 -28.11
C GLU A 89 -14.94 -17.91 -29.55
N MET A 90 -15.51 -16.80 -30.01
CA MET A 90 -15.28 -16.27 -31.34
C MET A 90 -13.85 -15.74 -31.49
N PRO A 91 -13.16 -16.01 -32.61
CA PRO A 91 -11.88 -15.37 -32.89
C PRO A 91 -12.02 -13.84 -32.88
N LEU A 92 -11.15 -13.15 -32.14
CA LEU A 92 -11.21 -11.69 -32.00
C LEU A 92 -11.19 -10.96 -33.35
N LYS A 93 -10.44 -11.50 -34.32
CA LYS A 93 -10.39 -10.99 -35.69
C LYS A 93 -11.78 -10.98 -36.34
N THR A 94 -12.51 -12.08 -36.24
CA THR A 94 -13.88 -12.22 -36.75
C THR A 94 -14.83 -11.24 -36.04
N PHE A 95 -14.75 -11.17 -34.71
CA PHE A 95 -15.56 -10.25 -33.92
C PHE A 95 -15.39 -8.78 -34.33
N LEU A 96 -14.15 -8.35 -34.56
CA LEU A 96 -13.84 -6.97 -34.92
C LEU A 96 -14.11 -6.66 -36.41
N HIS A 97 -13.83 -7.58 -37.32
CA HIS A 97 -13.98 -7.31 -38.76
C HIS A 97 -15.40 -7.53 -39.27
N GLU A 98 -16.09 -8.60 -38.86
CA GLU A 98 -17.43 -8.94 -39.36
C GLU A 98 -18.53 -8.26 -38.54
N TYR A 99 -18.32 -8.11 -37.23
CA TYR A 99 -19.32 -7.58 -36.30
C TYR A 99 -18.95 -6.20 -35.72
N GLN A 100 -17.81 -5.61 -36.11
CA GLN A 100 -17.34 -4.29 -35.67
C GLN A 100 -17.26 -4.13 -34.14
N GLY A 101 -17.10 -5.24 -33.41
CA GLY A 101 -17.12 -5.24 -31.95
C GLY A 101 -18.50 -5.15 -31.32
N ASP A 102 -19.60 -5.28 -32.07
CA ASP A 102 -20.95 -5.35 -31.51
C ASP A 102 -21.30 -6.78 -31.07
N VAL A 103 -21.41 -6.96 -29.74
CA VAL A 103 -21.81 -8.21 -29.10
C VAL A 103 -23.18 -8.69 -29.59
N SER A 104 -24.14 -7.78 -29.76
CA SER A 104 -25.51 -8.15 -30.15
C SER A 104 -25.57 -8.67 -31.58
N ALA A 105 -24.83 -8.04 -32.49
CA ALA A 105 -24.69 -8.51 -33.87
C ALA A 105 -23.98 -9.87 -33.93
N ALA A 106 -22.91 -10.03 -33.16
CA ALA A 106 -22.16 -11.29 -33.08
C ALA A 106 -23.03 -12.44 -32.54
N VAL A 107 -23.85 -12.20 -31.52
CA VAL A 107 -24.79 -13.20 -30.97
C VAL A 107 -25.81 -13.62 -32.02
N ARG A 108 -26.45 -12.66 -32.70
CA ARG A 108 -27.47 -12.95 -33.72
C ARG A 108 -26.89 -13.73 -34.91
N GLY A 109 -25.74 -13.30 -35.41
CA GLY A 109 -25.04 -13.98 -36.50
C GLY A 109 -24.58 -15.39 -36.12
N SER A 110 -24.07 -15.59 -34.90
CA SER A 110 -23.57 -16.90 -34.45
C SER A 110 -24.67 -17.90 -34.16
N LEU A 111 -25.83 -17.45 -33.67
CA LEU A 111 -26.95 -18.33 -33.34
C LEU A 111 -27.92 -18.53 -34.51
N GLN A 112 -27.64 -17.94 -35.69
CA GLN A 112 -28.56 -17.92 -36.85
C GLN A 112 -29.98 -17.54 -36.43
N ILE A 113 -30.10 -16.59 -35.50
CA ILE A 113 -31.40 -16.13 -35.04
C ILE A 113 -31.91 -15.17 -36.09
N ASP A 114 -32.84 -15.64 -36.92
CA ASP A 114 -33.62 -14.79 -37.82
C ASP A 114 -34.22 -13.64 -37.00
N SER A 115 -34.22 -12.44 -37.58
CA SER A 115 -34.69 -11.19 -36.97
C SER A 115 -36.13 -11.25 -36.40
N ASP A 116 -36.90 -12.27 -36.80
CA ASP A 116 -38.27 -12.54 -36.34
C ASP A 116 -38.35 -13.23 -34.96
N SER A 117 -37.22 -13.65 -34.37
CA SER A 117 -37.17 -14.32 -33.05
C SER A 117 -36.74 -13.40 -31.89
N SER A 118 -36.87 -12.08 -32.06
CA SER A 118 -36.56 -11.07 -31.04
C SER A 118 -37.33 -11.29 -29.72
N ASP A 119 -38.52 -11.92 -29.77
CA ASP A 119 -39.31 -12.28 -28.58
C ASP A 119 -38.70 -13.39 -27.72
N LYS A 120 -37.78 -14.23 -28.27
CA LYS A 120 -37.16 -15.32 -27.51
C LYS A 120 -35.90 -14.90 -26.75
N LEU A 121 -35.25 -13.80 -27.13
CA LEU A 121 -34.07 -13.27 -26.42
C LEU A 121 -34.42 -12.60 -25.09
N LEU A 122 -35.69 -12.19 -24.90
CA LEU A 122 -36.25 -11.74 -23.62
C LEU A 122 -36.60 -12.91 -22.68
N SER A 123 -36.47 -14.17 -23.13
CA SER A 123 -36.74 -15.37 -22.31
C SER A 123 -35.49 -16.01 -21.70
N LEU A 124 -34.30 -15.46 -21.96
CA LEU A 124 -33.10 -15.86 -21.23
C LEU A 124 -33.28 -15.43 -19.77
N PRO A 125 -33.10 -16.34 -18.78
CA PRO A 125 -33.36 -16.02 -17.39
C PRO A 125 -32.49 -14.84 -16.97
N GLU A 126 -33.14 -13.69 -16.72
CA GLU A 126 -32.51 -12.56 -16.07
C GLU A 126 -31.84 -13.05 -14.79
N THR A 127 -30.52 -12.98 -14.76
CA THR A 127 -29.66 -13.19 -13.59
C THR A 127 -29.62 -14.63 -13.02
N PRO A 128 -28.42 -15.18 -12.72
CA PRO A 128 -28.35 -16.33 -11.84
C PRO A 128 -28.95 -15.95 -10.46
N LEU A 129 -29.84 -16.82 -9.96
CA LEU A 129 -30.58 -16.72 -8.68
C LEU A 129 -29.71 -16.45 -7.42
N ALA A 130 -28.38 -16.47 -7.54
CA ALA A 130 -27.45 -16.19 -6.46
C ALA A 130 -27.47 -14.72 -5.98
N ILE A 131 -28.02 -13.77 -6.75
CA ILE A 131 -28.10 -12.33 -6.39
C ILE A 131 -29.56 -11.90 -6.08
N ARG A 132 -30.39 -12.78 -5.51
CA ARG A 132 -31.72 -12.38 -4.97
C ARG A 132 -31.84 -12.48 -3.44
N VAL A 133 -30.77 -12.85 -2.74
CA VAL A 133 -30.75 -12.85 -1.28
C VAL A 133 -30.11 -11.56 -0.78
N ARG A 134 -30.85 -10.43 -0.77
CA ARG A 134 -30.64 -9.26 0.12
C ARG A 134 -31.58 -8.05 -0.08
N ARG A 135 -32.71 -8.17 -0.81
CA ARG A 135 -33.66 -7.05 -0.98
C ARG A 135 -35.03 -7.22 -0.31
N ARG A 136 -35.16 -8.10 0.69
CA ARG A 136 -36.42 -8.29 1.45
C ARG A 136 -36.38 -7.85 2.92
N LEU A 137 -35.36 -7.11 3.36
CA LEU A 137 -35.27 -6.63 4.75
C LEU A 137 -35.45 -5.10 4.91
N ALA A 138 -35.79 -4.36 3.85
CA ALA A 138 -35.96 -2.90 3.92
C ALA A 138 -37.40 -2.41 3.77
N GLN A 139 -38.41 -3.29 3.81
CA GLN A 139 -39.84 -2.89 3.74
C GLN A 139 -40.69 -3.55 4.84
N SER A 140 -40.11 -3.81 6.00
CA SER A 140 -40.88 -4.11 7.21
C SER A 140 -40.30 -3.34 8.39
N LYS A 141 -40.77 -2.10 8.52
CA LYS A 141 -41.20 -1.43 9.75
C LYS A 141 -41.73 -0.05 9.42
#